data_AF-A0A2G9HFA0-F1
#
_entry.id   AF-A0A2G9HFA0-F1
#
_cell.length_a   1.000
_cell.length_b   1.000
_cell.length_c   1.000
_cell.angle_alpha   90.00
_cell.angle_beta   90.00
_cell.angle_gamma   90.00
#
_symmetry.space_group_name_H-M   'P 1'
#
loop_
_entity.id
_entity.type
_entity.pdbx_description
1 polymer ?
#
loop_
_entity_poly.entity_id
_entity_poly.type
_entity_poly.pdbx_seq_one_letter_code
_entity_poly.pdbx_strand_id
1 'polypeptide(L)'
;MKALLYSLSGDHNPLHADPMAAEIAGFSRPILHGLCTLGFAVRAIIKTICRGEKDMIKNISGRFLLHVYPGETLITEMWLEGLGVLYQVKVKERNKAVLSGIVTLNRLSTSI
;
A
#
# COMPACT_ATOMS: atom_id res chain seq x y z
N MET A 1 -10.06 -12.66 -3.19
CA MET A 1 -9.25 -12.66 -4.44
C MET A 1 -8.09 -11.64 -4.35
N LYS A 2 -7.10 -11.77 -3.44
CA LYS A 2 -5.96 -10.82 -3.40
C LYS A 2 -4.60 -11.42 -2.94
N ALA A 3 -4.56 -12.35 -1.98
CA ALA A 3 -3.29 -12.91 -1.52
C ALA A 3 -2.53 -13.72 -2.61
N LEU A 4 -3.27 -14.46 -3.46
CA LEU A 4 -2.67 -15.27 -4.52
C LEU A 4 -1.94 -14.46 -5.60
N LEU A 5 -2.38 -13.23 -5.89
CA LEU A 5 -1.79 -12.44 -6.98
C LEU A 5 -0.40 -11.90 -6.62
N TYR A 6 -0.10 -11.73 -5.33
CA TYR A 6 1.20 -11.21 -4.88
C TYR A 6 2.25 -12.30 -4.60
N SER A 7 1.83 -13.55 -4.38
CA SER A 7 2.77 -14.69 -4.44
C SER A 7 3.44 -14.80 -5.82
N LEU A 8 2.76 -14.37 -6.89
CA LEU A 8 3.33 -14.26 -8.24
C LEU A 8 4.33 -13.11 -8.41
N SER A 9 4.45 -12.20 -7.43
CA SER A 9 5.48 -11.14 -7.42
C SER A 9 6.85 -11.65 -6.96
N GLY A 10 6.99 -12.94 -6.68
CA GLY A 10 8.24 -13.60 -6.28
C GLY A 10 8.49 -13.65 -4.77
N ASP A 11 7.58 -13.11 -3.95
CA ASP A 11 7.65 -13.21 -2.49
C ASP A 11 6.86 -14.42 -1.98
N HIS A 12 7.58 -15.54 -1.85
CA HIS A 12 7.07 -16.82 -1.35
C HIS A 12 7.20 -16.98 0.17
N ASN A 13 7.31 -15.87 0.92
CA ASN A 13 7.39 -15.97 2.37
C ASN A 13 6.13 -16.67 2.94
N PRO A 14 6.29 -17.78 3.69
CA PRO A 14 5.16 -18.57 4.19
C PRO A 14 4.21 -17.78 5.10
N LEU A 15 4.65 -16.66 5.70
CA LEU A 15 3.80 -15.75 6.49
C LEU A 15 2.56 -15.23 5.75
N HIS A 16 2.57 -15.29 4.42
CA HIS A 16 1.48 -14.79 3.58
C HIS A 16 0.48 -15.87 3.14
N ALA A 17 0.77 -17.16 3.40
CA ALA A 17 -0.04 -18.27 2.91
C ALA A 17 -0.27 -19.39 3.94
N ASP A 18 0.71 -19.68 4.80
CA ASP A 18 0.66 -20.78 5.76
C ASP A 18 0.17 -20.28 7.14
N PRO A 19 -0.99 -20.76 7.62
CA PRO A 19 -1.50 -20.41 8.94
C PRO A 19 -0.55 -20.78 10.09
N MET A 20 0.15 -21.91 10.01
CA MET A 20 1.05 -22.36 11.06
C MET A 20 2.28 -21.46 11.15
N ALA A 21 2.86 -21.11 10.00
CA ALA A 21 3.97 -20.15 9.95
C ALA A 21 3.56 -18.77 10.49
N ALA A 22 2.35 -18.31 10.15
CA ALA A 22 1.82 -17.06 10.65
C ALA A 22 1.62 -17.08 12.17
N GLU A 23 1.08 -18.16 12.72
CA GLU A 23 0.87 -18.36 14.16
C GLU A 23 2.20 -18.39 14.92
N ILE A 24 3.19 -19.14 14.42
CA ILE A 24 4.56 -19.19 14.99
C ILE A 24 5.18 -17.78 15.04
N ALA A 25 4.91 -16.94 14.04
CA ALA A 25 5.37 -15.56 13.99
C ALA A 25 4.51 -14.57 14.80
N GLY A 26 3.50 -15.06 15.53
CA GLY A 26 2.66 -14.25 16.42
C GLY A 26 1.49 -13.55 15.73
N PHE A 27 1.13 -13.95 14.51
CA PHE A 27 -0.05 -13.44 13.82
C PHE A 27 -1.24 -14.40 14.00
N SER A 28 -2.45 -13.84 14.08
CA SER A 28 -3.68 -14.65 14.21
C SER A 28 -4.03 -15.45 12.94
N ARG A 29 -3.48 -15.07 11.80
CA ARG A 29 -3.66 -15.68 10.47
C ARG A 29 -2.65 -15.09 9.47
N PRO A 30 -2.49 -15.65 8.26
CA PRO A 30 -1.59 -15.09 7.26
C PRO A 30 -1.88 -13.62 6.96
N ILE A 31 -0.81 -12.82 6.82
CA ILE A 31 -0.90 -11.37 6.59
C ILE A 31 -0.75 -11.03 5.12
N LEU A 32 -1.32 -9.91 4.70
CA LEU A 32 -1.14 -9.37 3.36
C LEU A 32 0.29 -8.83 3.19
N HIS A 33 0.90 -9.05 2.03
CA HIS A 33 2.20 -8.48 1.68
C HIS A 33 2.20 -6.95 1.85
N GLY A 34 3.24 -6.41 2.49
CA GLY A 34 3.41 -4.96 2.63
C GLY A 34 3.41 -4.26 1.27
N LEU A 35 4.14 -4.81 0.29
CA LEU A 35 4.18 -4.29 -1.08
C LEU A 35 2.80 -4.27 -1.76
N CYS A 36 1.90 -5.19 -1.41
CA CYS A 36 0.52 -5.17 -1.92
C CYS A 36 -0.24 -3.94 -1.38
N THR A 37 -0.08 -3.64 -0.09
CA THR A 37 -0.64 -2.44 0.54
C THR A 37 -0.09 -1.16 -0.09
N LEU A 38 1.23 -1.12 -0.33
CA LEU A 38 1.88 -0.01 -1.04
C LEU A 38 1.35 0.16 -2.46
N GLY A 39 1.19 -0.94 -3.20
CA GLY A 39 0.62 -0.92 -4.55
C GLY A 39 -0.80 -0.35 -4.60
N PHE A 40 -1.65 -0.67 -3.60
CA PHE A 40 -2.98 -0.06 -3.49
C PHE A 40 -2.92 1.44 -3.23
N ALA A 41 -2.02 1.89 -2.34
CA ALA A 41 -1.85 3.31 -2.04
C ALA A 41 -1.38 4.10 -3.27
N VAL A 42 -0.34 3.63 -3.95
CA VAL A 42 0.21 4.28 -5.15
C VAL A 42 -0.81 4.28 -6.28
N ARG A 43 -1.57 3.18 -6.47
CA ARG A 43 -2.66 3.14 -7.44
C ARG A 43 -3.75 4.18 -7.14
N ALA A 44 -4.07 4.40 -5.87
CA ALA A 44 -5.00 5.45 -5.47
C ALA A 44 -4.45 6.84 -5.84
N ILE A 45 -3.18 7.13 -5.52
CA ILE A 45 -2.51 8.39 -5.87
C ILE A 45 -2.49 8.63 -7.39
N ILE A 46 -2.13 7.62 -8.18
CA ILE A 46 -2.12 7.74 -9.65
C ILE A 46 -3.51 8.09 -10.17
N LYS A 47 -4.55 7.45 -9.63
CA LYS A 47 -5.93 7.68 -10.05
C LYS A 47 -6.42 9.08 -9.66
N THR A 48 -6.12 9.56 -8.44
CA THR A 48 -6.69 10.80 -7.90
C THR A 48 -5.85 12.03 -8.21
N ILE A 49 -4.53 11.95 -8.02
CA ILE A 49 -3.60 13.08 -8.18
C ILE A 49 -3.01 13.14 -9.59
N CYS A 50 -2.57 11.99 -10.12
CA CYS A 50 -1.95 11.93 -11.45
C CYS A 50 -2.97 11.73 -12.59
N ARG A 51 -4.27 11.66 -12.30
CA ARG A 51 -5.36 11.46 -13.28
C ARG A 51 -5.15 10.26 -14.23
N GLY A 52 -4.44 9.23 -13.76
CA GLY A 52 -4.11 8.03 -14.53
C GLY A 52 -2.74 8.05 -15.20
N GLU A 53 -2.03 9.19 -15.24
CA GLU A 53 -0.68 9.30 -15.81
C GLU A 53 0.38 8.73 -14.87
N LYS A 54 0.65 7.43 -14.98
CA LYS A 54 1.68 6.75 -14.16
C LYS A 54 3.10 7.34 -14.33
N ASP A 55 3.40 7.89 -15.51
CA ASP A 55 4.72 8.43 -15.85
C ASP A 55 5.03 9.76 -15.13
N MET A 56 4.09 10.28 -14.34
CA MET A 56 4.34 11.40 -13.43
C MET A 56 5.10 10.99 -12.16
N ILE A 57 5.03 9.71 -11.77
CA ILE A 57 5.65 9.21 -10.55
C ILE A 57 7.16 9.17 -10.74
N LYS A 58 7.90 9.89 -9.88
CA LYS A 58 9.37 9.92 -9.89
C LYS A 58 9.96 8.97 -8.86
N ASN A 59 9.50 9.03 -7.61
CA ASN A 59 9.97 8.17 -6.54
C ASN A 59 8.82 7.79 -5.61
N ILE A 60 8.89 6.60 -5.02
CA ILE A 60 7.93 6.10 -4.04
C ILE A 60 8.72 5.75 -2.78
N SER A 61 8.41 6.40 -1.68
CA SER A 61 8.92 6.05 -0.36
C SER A 61 7.76 5.65 0.54
N GLY A 62 7.97 4.64 1.37
CA GLY A 62 6.97 4.12 2.28
C GLY A 62 7.61 3.43 3.48
N ARG A 63 6.99 3.59 4.65
CA ARG A 63 7.32 2.90 5.88
C ARG A 63 6.13 2.04 6.30
N PHE A 64 6.34 0.73 6.35
CA PHE A 64 5.37 -0.20 6.91
C PHE A 64 5.35 -0.07 8.43
N LEU A 65 4.19 0.24 8.99
CA LEU A 65 4.00 0.49 10.42
C LEU A 65 3.42 -0.74 11.12
N LEU A 66 2.45 -1.38 10.48
CA LEU A 66 1.72 -2.53 11.02
C LEU A 66 1.32 -3.48 9.88
N HIS A 67 1.01 -4.72 10.24
CA HIS A 67 0.48 -5.71 9.31
C HIS A 67 -0.96 -5.36 8.89
N VAL A 68 -1.35 -5.92 7.75
CA VAL A 68 -2.72 -5.91 7.21
C VAL A 68 -3.15 -7.34 7.06
N TYR A 69 -4.38 -7.67 7.43
CA TYR A 69 -4.95 -8.97 7.15
C TYR A 69 -5.73 -8.99 5.84
N PRO A 70 -5.71 -10.10 5.08
CA PRO A 70 -6.60 -10.27 3.94
C PRO A 70 -8.07 -10.07 4.32
N GLY A 71 -8.77 -9.25 3.53
CA GLY A 71 -10.18 -8.89 3.74
C GLY A 71 -10.39 -7.56 4.47
N GLU A 72 -9.35 -6.98 5.06
CA GLU A 72 -9.43 -5.64 5.66
C GLU A 72 -9.57 -4.54 4.59
N THR A 73 -10.29 -3.48 4.94
CA THR A 73 -10.53 -2.33 4.07
C THR A 73 -9.43 -1.30 4.27
N LEU A 74 -8.71 -0.99 3.19
CA LEU A 74 -7.69 0.05 3.16
C LEU A 74 -8.31 1.41 2.83
N ILE A 75 -8.02 2.41 3.66
CA ILE A 75 -8.32 3.82 3.42
C ILE A 75 -7.00 4.54 3.17
N THR A 76 -6.84 5.14 1.98
CA THR A 76 -5.65 5.93 1.64
C THR A 76 -5.98 7.41 1.73
N GLU A 77 -5.39 8.06 2.73
CA GLU A 77 -5.41 9.51 2.90
C GLU A 77 -4.19 10.10 2.20
N MET A 78 -4.37 11.23 1.52
CA MET A 78 -3.36 11.82 0.64
C MET A 78 -3.39 13.33 0.77
N TRP A 79 -2.22 13.96 0.81
CA TRP A 79 -2.03 15.40 0.87
C TRP A 79 -1.00 15.81 -0.18
N LEU A 80 -1.35 16.78 -1.02
CA LEU A 80 -0.46 17.30 -2.06
C LEU A 80 0.30 18.52 -1.54
N GLU A 81 1.62 18.46 -1.57
CA GLU A 81 2.55 19.52 -1.16
C GLU A 81 3.58 19.75 -2.27
N GLY A 82 3.31 20.72 -3.14
CA GLY A 82 4.14 20.96 -4.33
C GLY A 82 4.20 19.72 -5.22
N LEU A 83 5.41 19.18 -5.43
CA LEU A 83 5.61 17.93 -6.19
C LEU A 83 5.61 16.66 -5.31
N GLY A 84 5.36 16.78 -4.00
CA GLY A 84 5.24 15.66 -3.07
C GLY A 84 3.80 15.33 -2.76
N VAL A 85 3.44 14.05 -2.79
CA VAL A 85 2.18 13.53 -2.26
C VAL A 85 2.49 12.76 -0.99
N LEU A 86 2.24 13.39 0.16
CA LEU A 86 2.25 12.71 1.45
C LEU A 86 1.03 11.77 1.49
N TYR A 87 1.22 10.56 1.99
CA TYR A 87 0.12 9.61 2.12
C TYR A 87 0.20 8.78 3.39
N GLN A 88 -0.97 8.38 3.87
CA GLN A 88 -1.14 7.43 4.95
C GLN A 88 -2.21 6.41 4.57
N VAL A 89 -1.97 5.13 4.87
CA VAL A 89 -2.96 4.07 4.72
C VAL A 89 -3.39 3.61 6.11
N LYS A 90 -4.70 3.56 6.31
CA LYS A 90 -5.34 3.01 7.51
C LYS A 90 -6.14 1.77 7.15
N VAL A 91 -6.24 0.86 8.12
CA VAL A 91 -7.23 -0.23 8.09
C VAL A 91 -8.49 0.26 8.78
N LYS A 92 -9.61 0.24 8.07
CA LYS A 92 -10.91 0.75 8.57
C LYS A 92 -11.38 0.00 9.80
N GLU A 93 -11.26 -1.32 9.80
CA GLU A 93 -11.81 -2.21 10.83
C GLU A 93 -11.10 -2.04 12.18
N ARG A 94 -9.82 -1.66 12.16
CA ARG A 94 -8.99 -1.47 13.36
C ARG A 94 -8.72 -0.01 13.69
N ASN A 95 -9.04 0.91 12.78
CA ASN A 95 -8.68 2.32 12.84
C ASN A 95 -7.19 2.55 13.15
N LYS A 96 -6.30 1.78 12.51
CA LYS A 96 -4.84 1.89 12.68
C LYS A 96 -4.15 2.22 11.38
N ALA A 97 -3.14 3.09 11.45
CA ALA A 97 -2.23 3.37 10.34
C ALA A 97 -1.30 2.17 10.13
N VAL A 98 -1.22 1.68 8.88
CA VAL A 98 -0.44 0.50 8.50
C VAL A 98 0.72 0.85 7.57
N LEU A 99 0.63 1.95 6.85
CA LEU A 99 1.65 2.44 5.93
C LEU A 99 1.61 3.97 5.91
N SER A 100 2.78 4.61 5.86
CA SER A 100 2.91 6.05 5.64
C SER A 100 4.09 6.33 4.73
N GLY A 101 4.03 7.38 3.92
CA GLY A 101 5.15 7.73 3.07
C GLY A 101 4.92 8.97 2.23
N ILE A 102 5.79 9.11 1.23
CA ILE A 102 5.74 10.18 0.24
C ILE A 102 5.95 9.62 -1.15
N VAL A 103 5.15 10.09 -2.10
CA VAL A 103 5.36 9.88 -3.54
C VAL A 103 5.81 11.21 -4.12
N THR A 104 6.96 11.24 -4.78
CA THR A 104 7.41 12.45 -5.47
C THR A 104 7.06 12.38 -6.96
N LEU A 105 6.61 13.50 -7.50
CA LEU A 105 6.19 13.65 -8.89
C LEU A 105 7.28 14.39 -9.68
N ASN A 106 7.42 14.09 -10.97
CA ASN A 106 8.30 14.86 -11.87
C ASN A 106 7.64 16.13 -12.42
N ARG A 107 6.31 16.20 -12.39
CA ARG A 107 5.50 17.35 -12.80
C ARG A 107 4.16 17.32 -12.08
N LEU A 108 3.47 18.45 -12.03
CA LEU A 108 2.06 18.52 -11.64
C LEU A 108 1.17 18.21 -12.85
N SER A 109 -0.03 17.70 -12.60
CA SER A 109 -1.01 17.51 -13.67
C SER A 109 -1.52 18.89 -14.08
N THR A 110 -1.22 19.31 -15.30
CA THR A 110 -1.70 20.57 -15.85
C THR A 110 -3.20 20.42 -16.11
N SER A 111 -4.05 21.11 -15.34
CA SER A 111 -5.44 21.31 -15.75
C SER A 111 -5.47 22.42 -16.78
N ILE A 112 -5.95 22.10 -17.99
CA ILE A 112 -6.68 23.06 -18.84
C ILE A 112 -8.16 22.75 -18.60
#